data_AF-A0A960VXT9-F1
#
_entry.id   AF-A0A960VXT9-F1
#
_cell.length_a   1.000
_cell.length_b   1.000
_cell.length_c   1.000
_cell.angle_alpha   90.00
_cell.angle_beta   90.00
_cell.angle_gamma   90.00
#
_symmetry.space_group_name_H-M   'P 1'
#
loop_
_entity.id
_entity.type
_entity.pdbx_description
1 polymer ?
#
loop_
_entity_poly.entity_id
_entity_poly.type
_entity_poly.pdbx_seq_one_letter_code
_entity_poly.pdbx_strand_id
1 'polypeptide(L)'
;MKKLLTFLLSNEISLVFRVDRLFMKKHIIFILICILLFQTQKSNAQTLPQRFGISVYSPGLAVNDDSEFKLFQLNLIYGRAIGLIGLNLGLANYSEKYSIGLTTGLGNQNDGYSGGLTAGLFFSESLNGLGGISIGGFSNTNKSSEHGNSIAGLTLGGLMNDIYNPESSSYGMAVGGLRNRIVGSYYGISLGGGYNSFEDAVGLNIAGIYNKAEKSLVGLSLSAGGNASSDYMSGLAMAIFVNAATNEFNGVAIAAFLNTAKNFNGVSLTGVVGGADESFNGVSISGIFTGGKELNGFALAPYTEFAQNNGGTVGIINIAQISTNFQLGGYNHSGGNSGVQIGLVNFSNKSALLQIGVINIALDNPIPFLPIVNFNPYGESD
;
A
#
# COMPACT_ATOMS: atom_id res chain seq x y z
N MET A 1 3.84 12.95 -21.16
CA MET A 1 3.57 12.19 -19.93
C MET A 1 3.61 10.66 -20.13
N LYS A 2 2.71 10.04 -20.93
CA LYS A 2 2.72 8.58 -21.18
C LYS A 2 4.06 8.00 -21.70
N LYS A 3 4.72 8.64 -22.68
CA LYS A 3 5.95 8.12 -23.31
C LYS A 3 7.19 8.10 -22.38
N LEU A 4 7.28 9.02 -21.42
CA LEU A 4 8.40 9.09 -20.47
C LEU A 4 8.27 7.99 -19.39
N LEU A 5 7.03 7.72 -18.96
CA LEU A 5 6.68 6.63 -18.04
C LEU A 5 7.01 5.26 -18.64
N THR A 6 6.70 5.04 -19.93
CA THR A 6 6.99 3.77 -20.62
C THR A 6 8.48 3.52 -20.84
N PHE A 7 9.28 4.57 -21.11
CA PHE A 7 10.72 4.46 -21.33
C PHE A 7 11.47 4.08 -20.05
N LEU A 8 11.14 4.72 -18.92
CA LEU A 8 11.75 4.43 -17.60
C LEU A 8 11.38 3.03 -17.09
N LEU A 9 10.14 2.58 -17.31
CA LEU A 9 9.72 1.22 -16.96
C LEU A 9 10.45 0.15 -17.80
N SER A 10 10.72 0.39 -19.09
CA SER A 10 11.23 -0.67 -19.98
C SER A 10 12.69 -1.08 -19.76
N ASN A 11 13.57 -0.14 -19.40
CA ASN A 11 15.02 -0.40 -19.33
C ASN A 11 15.46 -0.99 -17.98
N GLU A 12 14.86 -0.57 -16.87
CA GLU A 12 15.07 -1.14 -15.52
C GLU A 12 14.59 -2.61 -15.45
N ILE A 13 13.44 -2.90 -16.08
CA ILE A 13 12.84 -4.23 -16.11
C ILE A 13 13.75 -5.26 -16.80
N SER A 14 14.46 -4.88 -17.87
CA SER A 14 15.29 -5.84 -18.63
C SER A 14 16.57 -6.27 -17.89
N LEU A 15 17.11 -5.41 -17.02
CA LEU A 15 18.32 -5.70 -16.24
C LEU A 15 18.01 -6.58 -15.03
N VAL A 16 16.89 -6.31 -14.34
CA VAL A 16 16.35 -7.14 -13.24
C VAL A 16 16.04 -8.56 -13.74
N PHE A 17 15.36 -8.70 -14.88
CA PHE A 17 15.04 -10.02 -15.45
C PHE A 17 16.26 -10.85 -15.89
N ARG A 18 17.40 -10.22 -16.18
CA ARG A 18 18.62 -10.93 -16.63
C ARG A 18 19.43 -11.50 -15.47
N VAL A 19 19.42 -10.82 -14.31
CA VAL A 19 20.03 -11.30 -13.06
C VAL A 19 19.12 -12.34 -12.39
N ASP A 20 17.80 -12.16 -12.46
CA ASP A 20 16.82 -13.11 -11.95
C ASP A 20 16.92 -14.49 -12.62
N ARG A 21 17.12 -14.57 -13.94
CA ARG A 21 17.18 -15.88 -14.63
C ARG A 21 18.34 -16.77 -14.21
N LEU A 22 19.47 -16.20 -13.76
CA LEU A 22 20.63 -16.99 -13.33
C LEU A 22 20.52 -17.41 -11.85
N PHE A 23 19.97 -16.53 -11.00
CA PHE A 23 19.69 -16.80 -9.59
C PHE A 23 18.52 -17.79 -9.43
N MET A 24 17.44 -17.60 -10.19
CA MET A 24 16.29 -18.49 -10.26
C MET A 24 16.66 -19.87 -10.77
N LYS A 25 17.56 -20.02 -11.77
CA LYS A 25 17.95 -21.35 -12.26
C LYS A 25 18.64 -22.22 -11.19
N LYS A 26 19.48 -21.64 -10.33
CA LYS A 26 20.16 -22.37 -9.25
C LYS A 26 19.20 -22.72 -8.10
N HIS A 27 18.26 -21.82 -7.78
CA HIS A 27 17.23 -22.06 -6.77
C HIS A 27 16.14 -23.01 -7.27
N ILE A 28 15.75 -22.96 -8.55
CA ILE A 28 14.81 -23.90 -9.17
C ILE A 28 15.41 -25.31 -9.21
N ILE A 29 16.71 -25.48 -9.47
CA ILE A 29 17.36 -26.79 -9.38
C ILE A 29 17.38 -27.30 -7.93
N PHE A 30 17.68 -26.43 -6.95
CA PHE A 30 17.65 -26.81 -5.53
C PHE A 30 16.22 -27.12 -5.04
N ILE A 31 15.23 -26.32 -5.43
CA ILE A 31 13.80 -26.53 -5.17
C ILE A 31 13.31 -27.80 -5.88
N LEU A 32 13.74 -28.08 -7.11
CA LEU A 32 13.42 -29.33 -7.80
C LEU A 32 14.06 -30.54 -7.11
N ILE A 33 15.27 -30.41 -6.55
CA ILE A 33 15.90 -31.45 -5.73
C ILE A 33 15.11 -31.65 -4.43
N CYS A 34 14.66 -30.58 -3.76
CA CYS A 34 13.77 -30.66 -2.61
C CYS A 34 12.44 -31.34 -3.00
N ILE A 35 11.77 -30.90 -4.08
CA ILE A 35 10.50 -31.47 -4.57
C ILE A 35 10.66 -32.95 -4.99
N LEU A 36 11.80 -33.33 -5.59
CA LEU A 36 12.12 -34.72 -5.94
C LEU A 36 12.36 -35.59 -4.70
N LEU A 37 12.90 -35.02 -3.61
CA LEU A 37 12.99 -35.68 -2.31
C LEU A 37 11.62 -35.76 -1.57
N PHE A 38 10.62 -35.00 -2.01
CA PHE A 38 9.26 -34.93 -1.44
C PHE A 38 8.24 -35.83 -2.15
N GLN A 39 8.63 -36.70 -3.10
CA GLN A 39 7.66 -37.63 -3.71
C GLN A 39 7.18 -38.69 -2.69
N THR A 40 5.86 -38.77 -2.58
CA THR A 40 5.10 -39.37 -1.48
C THR A 40 5.11 -40.90 -1.51
N GLN A 41 5.43 -41.51 -0.36
CA GLN A 41 4.98 -42.86 -0.01
C GLN A 41 3.82 -42.71 0.97
N LYS A 42 2.62 -43.17 0.55
CA LYS A 42 1.45 -43.28 1.43
C LYS A 42 1.54 -44.60 2.21
N SER A 43 1.71 -44.54 3.52
CA SER A 43 1.40 -45.65 4.43
C SER A 43 0.12 -45.34 5.21
N ASN A 44 -0.81 -46.29 5.19
CA ASN A 44 -1.98 -46.32 6.07
C ASN A 44 -1.63 -47.20 7.28
N ALA A 45 -1.48 -46.62 8.47
CA ALA A 45 -1.56 -47.34 9.72
C ALA A 45 -1.94 -46.41 10.88
N GLN A 46 -2.98 -46.77 11.64
CA GLN A 46 -3.32 -46.14 12.92
C GLN A 46 -2.24 -46.48 13.95
N THR A 47 -1.60 -45.48 14.59
CA THR A 47 -0.64 -45.74 15.67
C THR A 47 -0.73 -44.76 16.85
N LEU A 48 -0.43 -45.29 18.05
CA LEU A 48 -0.54 -44.65 19.37
C LEU A 48 0.34 -43.39 19.52
N PRO A 49 -0.05 -42.43 20.39
CA PRO A 49 0.70 -41.19 20.62
C PRO A 49 2.07 -41.49 21.24
N GLN A 50 3.14 -40.98 20.61
CA GLN A 50 4.52 -41.14 21.09
C GLN A 50 5.00 -39.85 21.75
N ARG A 51 5.67 -39.96 22.90
CA ARG A 51 6.08 -38.78 23.69
C ARG A 51 7.43 -38.20 23.26
N PHE A 52 8.31 -39.00 22.66
CA PHE A 52 9.66 -38.59 22.25
C PHE A 52 10.04 -39.20 20.89
N GLY A 53 10.64 -38.42 20.01
CA GLY A 53 11.19 -38.87 18.73
C GLY A 53 12.57 -38.27 18.44
N ILE A 54 13.51 -39.10 17.99
CA ILE A 54 14.79 -38.66 17.43
C ILE A 54 14.85 -39.23 16.02
N SER A 55 15.01 -38.39 14.99
CA SER A 55 15.16 -38.83 13.60
C SER A 55 16.49 -38.34 13.03
N VAL A 56 17.21 -39.20 12.29
CA VAL A 56 18.39 -38.76 11.52
C VAL A 56 17.96 -38.30 10.12
N TYR A 57 17.14 -39.12 9.47
CA TYR A 57 16.50 -38.88 8.18
C TYR A 57 15.24 -39.75 8.14
N SER A 58 14.04 -39.16 8.19
CA SER A 58 12.78 -39.92 8.09
C SER A 58 12.58 -40.51 6.68
N PRO A 59 12.24 -41.82 6.52
CA PRO A 59 11.93 -42.83 7.56
C PRO A 59 13.13 -43.71 7.98
N GLY A 60 14.34 -43.41 7.51
CA GLY A 60 15.48 -44.33 7.45
C GLY A 60 16.18 -44.71 8.76
N LEU A 61 16.03 -43.98 9.88
CA LEU A 61 16.58 -44.45 11.16
C LEU A 61 15.99 -43.72 12.37
N ALA A 62 15.47 -44.53 13.29
CA ALA A 62 14.83 -44.23 14.58
C ALA A 62 13.45 -43.54 14.49
N VAL A 63 12.45 -44.30 14.97
CA VAL A 63 11.06 -43.91 15.29
C VAL A 63 10.09 -43.91 14.11
N ASN A 64 9.06 -44.75 14.23
CA ASN A 64 7.99 -44.97 13.25
C ASN A 64 7.29 -43.63 12.91
N ASP A 65 7.22 -43.27 11.62
CA ASP A 65 6.71 -41.97 11.13
C ASP A 65 5.18 -41.81 11.24
N ASP A 66 4.46 -42.87 11.64
CA ASP A 66 2.99 -42.93 11.63
C ASP A 66 2.31 -42.43 12.92
N SER A 67 3.06 -41.96 13.93
CA SER A 67 2.44 -41.51 15.20
C SER A 67 1.76 -40.15 15.03
N GLU A 68 0.45 -40.08 15.33
CA GLU A 68 -0.38 -38.87 15.16
C GLU A 68 0.07 -37.68 16.03
N PHE A 69 0.83 -37.95 17.09
CA PHE A 69 1.25 -36.97 18.09
C PHE A 69 2.70 -37.20 18.53
N LYS A 70 3.51 -36.13 18.55
CA LYS A 70 4.84 -36.06 19.18
C LYS A 70 4.96 -34.84 20.11
N LEU A 71 5.46 -35.05 21.34
CA LEU A 71 5.70 -33.96 22.33
C LEU A 71 7.10 -33.32 22.16
N PHE A 72 8.10 -34.14 21.84
CA PHE A 72 9.47 -33.71 21.58
C PHE A 72 10.02 -34.42 20.34
N GLN A 73 10.62 -33.67 19.43
CA GLN A 73 11.27 -34.16 18.22
C GLN A 73 12.63 -33.50 18.01
N LEU A 74 13.67 -34.31 17.80
CA LEU A 74 15.00 -33.86 17.36
C LEU A 74 15.33 -34.50 16.01
N ASN A 75 15.52 -33.69 14.97
CA ASN A 75 15.79 -34.12 13.60
C ASN A 75 17.20 -33.69 13.18
N LEU A 76 18.12 -34.63 12.97
CA LEU A 76 19.49 -34.27 12.57
C LEU A 76 19.54 -33.68 11.15
N ILE A 77 18.80 -34.25 10.19
CA ILE A 77 18.81 -33.78 8.79
C ILE A 77 17.40 -33.41 8.34
N TYR A 78 16.48 -34.36 8.41
CA TYR A 78 15.08 -34.17 8.01
C TYR A 78 14.17 -35.00 8.91
N GLY A 79 13.15 -34.35 9.46
CA GLY A 79 12.11 -35.03 10.22
C GLY A 79 10.71 -34.67 9.75
N ARG A 80 9.88 -35.71 9.64
CA ARG A 80 8.45 -35.62 9.33
C ARG A 80 7.62 -35.90 10.60
N ALA A 81 6.54 -35.15 10.78
CA ALA A 81 5.56 -35.40 11.81
C ALA A 81 4.14 -35.21 11.24
N ILE A 82 3.23 -36.12 11.59
CA ILE A 82 1.80 -35.94 11.23
C ILE A 82 1.21 -34.80 12.05
N GLY A 83 1.50 -34.75 13.35
CA GLY A 83 1.10 -33.69 14.27
C GLY A 83 2.11 -33.54 15.41
N LEU A 84 2.41 -32.30 15.76
CA LEU A 84 3.38 -31.95 16.80
C LEU A 84 2.74 -30.98 17.80
N ILE A 85 2.87 -31.29 19.09
CA ILE A 85 2.60 -30.35 20.19
C ILE A 85 3.82 -30.34 21.13
N GLY A 86 4.70 -29.34 21.03
CA GLY A 86 5.85 -29.21 21.93
C GLY A 86 7.11 -28.67 21.24
N LEU A 87 8.23 -29.39 21.32
CA LEU A 87 9.52 -28.94 20.77
C LEU A 87 9.91 -29.75 19.54
N ASN A 88 10.20 -29.07 18.42
CA ASN A 88 10.73 -29.67 17.20
C ASN A 88 11.99 -28.93 16.75
N LEU A 89 13.13 -29.59 16.89
CA LEU A 89 14.45 -29.04 16.61
C LEU A 89 15.05 -29.82 15.46
N GLY A 90 15.52 -29.16 14.40
CA GLY A 90 16.26 -29.88 13.36
C GLY A 90 16.71 -29.05 12.18
N LEU A 91 17.45 -29.62 11.23
CA LEU A 91 17.85 -28.87 10.03
C LEU A 91 16.63 -28.59 9.14
N ALA A 92 15.89 -29.61 8.75
CA ALA A 92 14.63 -29.49 8.03
C ALA A 92 13.49 -30.17 8.79
N ASN A 93 12.43 -29.41 9.06
CA ASN A 93 11.26 -29.90 9.79
C ASN A 93 10.01 -29.81 8.91
N TYR A 94 9.27 -30.91 8.82
CA TYR A 94 8.01 -30.98 8.09
C TYR A 94 6.88 -31.50 8.98
N SER A 95 5.74 -30.82 8.95
CA SER A 95 4.52 -31.19 9.70
C SER A 95 3.30 -31.18 8.78
N GLU A 96 2.44 -32.20 8.88
CA GLU A 96 1.27 -32.35 7.98
C GLU A 96 -0.01 -31.69 8.50
N LYS A 97 -0.44 -31.99 9.72
CA LYS A 97 -1.76 -31.56 10.24
C LYS A 97 -1.69 -30.34 11.15
N TYR A 98 -0.71 -30.29 12.06
CA TYR A 98 -0.52 -29.17 12.98
C TYR A 98 0.86 -29.19 13.63
N SER A 99 1.39 -28.00 13.92
CA SER A 99 2.62 -27.80 14.69
C SER A 99 2.36 -26.73 15.74
N ILE A 100 2.19 -27.13 17.00
CA ILE A 100 1.90 -26.23 18.13
C ILE A 100 3.07 -26.28 19.11
N GLY A 101 3.73 -25.16 19.38
CA GLY A 101 4.83 -25.10 20.35
C GLY A 101 6.03 -24.34 19.80
N LEU A 102 7.22 -24.93 19.84
CA LEU A 102 8.45 -24.36 19.30
C LEU A 102 9.00 -25.27 18.22
N THR A 103 9.07 -24.76 17.00
CA THR A 103 9.70 -25.41 15.86
C THR A 103 10.85 -24.54 15.36
N THR A 104 12.07 -25.07 15.30
CA THR A 104 13.24 -24.33 14.83
C THR A 104 14.18 -25.15 13.97
N GLY A 105 14.81 -24.51 12.99
CA GLY A 105 15.71 -25.17 12.06
C GLY A 105 16.33 -24.30 10.97
N LEU A 106 16.95 -24.94 9.97
CA LEU A 106 17.33 -24.25 8.73
C LEU A 106 16.10 -23.95 7.86
N GLY A 107 15.15 -24.88 7.81
CA GLY A 107 13.90 -24.75 7.08
C GLY A 107 12.76 -25.46 7.80
N ASN A 108 11.62 -24.79 7.92
CA ASN A 108 10.42 -25.38 8.50
C ASN A 108 9.27 -25.25 7.51
N GLN A 109 8.52 -26.34 7.34
CA GLN A 109 7.27 -26.35 6.60
C GLN A 109 6.19 -27.04 7.42
N ASN A 110 5.06 -26.38 7.60
CA ASN A 110 3.88 -26.95 8.21
C ASN A 110 2.72 -26.80 7.23
N ASP A 111 2.24 -27.91 6.68
CA ASP A 111 1.10 -27.92 5.78
C ASP A 111 -0.22 -27.63 6.53
N GLY A 112 -0.21 -27.87 7.84
CA GLY A 112 -1.33 -27.65 8.74
C GLY A 112 -1.29 -26.32 9.49
N TYR A 113 -2.05 -26.27 10.59
CA TYR A 113 -2.12 -25.09 11.46
C TYR A 113 -0.83 -24.94 12.28
N SER A 114 -0.21 -23.75 12.27
CA SER A 114 0.94 -23.44 13.13
C SER A 114 0.51 -22.63 14.35
N GLY A 115 0.84 -23.13 15.54
CA GLY A 115 0.64 -22.42 16.81
C GLY A 115 1.95 -22.24 17.57
N GLY A 116 2.15 -21.10 18.24
CA GLY A 116 3.37 -20.85 19.01
C GLY A 116 4.47 -20.19 18.18
N LEU A 117 5.70 -20.73 18.18
CA LEU A 117 6.86 -20.18 17.48
C LEU A 117 7.37 -21.16 16.42
N THR A 118 7.46 -20.70 15.18
CA THR A 118 8.14 -21.40 14.08
C THR A 118 9.24 -20.49 13.53
N ALA A 119 10.51 -20.92 13.60
CA ALA A 119 11.65 -20.10 13.19
C ALA A 119 12.65 -20.87 12.33
N GLY A 120 12.82 -20.48 11.06
CA GLY A 120 13.76 -21.07 10.12
C GLY A 120 14.87 -20.09 9.73
N LEU A 121 16.13 -20.54 9.67
CA LEU A 121 17.25 -19.70 9.24
C LEU A 121 17.10 -19.24 7.78
N PHE A 122 16.62 -20.12 6.89
CA PHE A 122 16.34 -19.79 5.50
C PHE A 122 14.86 -19.57 5.29
N PHE A 123 14.01 -20.53 5.63
CA PHE A 123 12.58 -20.41 5.39
C PHE A 123 11.71 -20.96 6.52
N SER A 124 10.55 -20.34 6.68
CA SER A 124 9.46 -20.82 7.52
C SER A 124 8.16 -20.73 6.72
N GLU A 125 7.46 -21.86 6.60
CA GLU A 125 6.20 -21.95 5.87
C GLU A 125 5.09 -22.52 6.75
N SER A 126 3.96 -21.84 6.82
CA SER A 126 2.71 -22.33 7.43
C SER A 126 1.60 -22.25 6.40
N LEU A 127 0.96 -23.34 6.01
CA LEU A 127 0.06 -23.36 4.85
C LEU A 127 -1.44 -23.44 5.19
N ASN A 128 -1.79 -23.64 6.46
CA ASN A 128 -3.19 -23.68 6.90
C ASN A 128 -3.44 -22.84 8.17
N GLY A 129 -2.97 -21.59 8.16
CA GLY A 129 -3.17 -20.63 9.24
C GLY A 129 -1.99 -20.53 10.22
N LEU A 130 -2.00 -19.47 11.02
CA LEU A 130 -0.96 -19.19 12.00
C LEU A 130 -1.60 -18.50 13.22
N GLY A 131 -1.34 -19.03 14.41
CA GLY A 131 -1.58 -18.36 15.69
C GLY A 131 -0.29 -18.27 16.48
N GLY A 132 0.47 -17.18 16.31
CA GLY A 132 1.75 -17.00 17.02
C GLY A 132 2.81 -16.27 16.22
N ILE A 133 4.04 -16.76 16.26
CA ILE A 133 5.23 -16.13 15.70
C ILE A 133 5.80 -17.04 14.60
N SER A 134 5.98 -16.50 13.40
CA SER A 134 6.57 -17.19 12.25
C SER A 134 7.74 -16.37 11.71
N ILE A 135 8.94 -16.93 11.70
CA ILE A 135 10.19 -16.26 11.36
C ILE A 135 10.92 -17.05 10.27
N GLY A 136 11.22 -16.42 9.15
CA GLY A 136 12.10 -16.93 8.11
C GLY A 136 13.27 -15.99 7.87
N GLY A 137 14.51 -16.43 8.09
CA GLY A 137 15.68 -15.57 7.95
C GLY A 137 15.95 -15.11 6.51
N PHE A 138 15.47 -15.84 5.50
CA PHE A 138 15.40 -15.35 4.11
C PHE A 138 13.95 -15.09 3.68
N SER A 139 13.10 -16.12 3.77
CA SER A 139 11.69 -16.05 3.35
C SER A 139 10.74 -16.60 4.41
N ASN A 140 9.64 -15.92 4.64
CA ASN A 140 8.58 -16.37 5.54
C ASN A 140 7.25 -16.37 4.80
N THR A 141 6.57 -17.52 4.75
CA THR A 141 5.33 -17.69 4.01
C THR A 141 4.24 -18.21 4.93
N ASN A 142 3.13 -17.48 5.06
CA ASN A 142 1.98 -17.94 5.82
C ASN A 142 0.75 -17.88 4.93
N LYS A 143 0.11 -19.03 4.70
CA LYS A 143 -1.10 -19.15 3.91
C LYS A 143 -2.23 -19.66 4.77
N SER A 144 -3.45 -19.25 4.42
CA SER A 144 -4.67 -19.89 4.88
C SER A 144 -5.47 -20.30 3.66
N SER A 145 -5.80 -21.58 3.57
CA SER A 145 -6.50 -22.20 2.43
C SER A 145 -7.90 -22.72 2.81
N GLU A 146 -8.26 -22.66 4.10
CA GLU A 146 -9.54 -23.17 4.62
C GLU A 146 -10.35 -22.04 5.25
N HIS A 147 -11.66 -22.00 4.94
CA HIS A 147 -12.64 -21.17 5.61
C HIS A 147 -12.58 -21.40 7.14
N GLY A 148 -12.03 -20.44 7.87
CA GLY A 148 -12.01 -20.42 9.34
C GLY A 148 -10.62 -20.24 9.95
N ASN A 149 -9.55 -20.59 9.23
CA ASN A 149 -8.19 -20.37 9.73
C ASN A 149 -7.73 -18.95 9.42
N SER A 150 -7.33 -18.21 10.44
CA SER A 150 -6.76 -16.87 10.29
C SER A 150 -5.24 -16.91 10.44
N ILE A 151 -4.59 -15.85 9.99
CA ILE A 151 -3.18 -15.59 10.28
C ILE A 151 -3.17 -14.46 11.30
N ALA A 152 -2.91 -14.81 12.56
CA ALA A 152 -2.91 -13.91 13.69
C ALA A 152 -1.57 -14.00 14.43
N GLY A 153 -0.82 -12.90 14.44
CA GLY A 153 0.39 -12.77 15.24
C GLY A 153 1.53 -12.05 14.53
N LEU A 154 2.76 -12.53 14.73
CA LEU A 154 3.99 -11.91 14.24
C LEU A 154 4.57 -12.73 13.07
N THR A 155 4.69 -12.10 11.91
CA THR A 155 5.32 -12.70 10.72
C THR A 155 6.56 -11.90 10.34
N LEU A 156 7.72 -12.57 10.26
CA LEU A 156 9.01 -11.93 10.02
C LEU A 156 9.75 -12.65 8.89
N GLY A 157 10.01 -11.94 7.80
CA GLY A 157 10.84 -12.41 6.69
C GLY A 157 12.08 -11.54 6.52
N GLY A 158 13.27 -12.14 6.60
CA GLY A 158 14.53 -11.39 6.52
C GLY A 158 14.72 -10.65 5.20
N LEU A 159 14.32 -11.25 4.07
CA LEU A 159 14.16 -10.55 2.79
C LEU A 159 12.71 -10.49 2.35
N MET A 160 11.97 -11.59 2.52
CA MET A 160 10.62 -11.74 1.95
C MET A 160 9.66 -12.24 3.02
N ASN A 161 8.57 -11.52 3.22
CA ASN A 161 7.43 -11.98 4.01
C ASN A 161 6.20 -12.02 3.11
N ASP A 162 5.53 -13.15 3.07
CA ASP A 162 4.34 -13.40 2.25
C ASP A 162 3.21 -13.95 3.13
N ILE A 163 2.11 -13.21 3.20
CA ILE A 163 0.86 -13.61 3.83
C ILE A 163 -0.18 -13.78 2.73
N TYR A 164 -0.82 -14.95 2.67
CA TYR A 164 -1.85 -15.25 1.69
C TYR A 164 -3.11 -15.75 2.39
N ASN A 165 -4.10 -14.87 2.54
CA ASN A 165 -5.34 -15.17 3.23
C ASN A 165 -6.54 -14.52 2.51
N PRO A 166 -6.82 -14.89 1.24
CA PRO A 166 -7.84 -14.22 0.44
C PRO A 166 -9.27 -14.42 0.95
N GLU A 167 -9.52 -15.51 1.71
CA GLU A 167 -10.86 -15.85 2.22
C GLU A 167 -11.12 -15.32 3.64
N SER A 168 -10.14 -14.67 4.28
CA SER A 168 -10.29 -14.17 5.64
C SER A 168 -9.41 -12.94 5.89
N SER A 169 -9.30 -12.56 7.16
CA SER A 169 -8.49 -11.43 7.59
C SER A 169 -7.24 -11.91 8.32
N SER A 170 -6.15 -11.21 8.09
CA SER A 170 -4.88 -11.38 8.78
C SER A 170 -4.67 -10.25 9.79
N TYR A 171 -4.16 -10.59 10.98
CA TYR A 171 -4.05 -9.68 12.12
C TYR A 171 -2.65 -9.71 12.72
N GLY A 172 -2.13 -8.54 13.11
CA GLY A 172 -0.92 -8.45 13.92
C GLY A 172 0.21 -7.64 13.28
N MET A 173 1.42 -8.19 13.27
CA MET A 173 2.61 -7.50 12.75
C MET A 173 3.29 -8.32 11.65
N ALA A 174 3.56 -7.68 10.52
CA ALA A 174 4.18 -8.27 9.35
C ALA A 174 5.42 -7.47 8.97
N VAL A 175 6.56 -8.13 8.87
CA VAL A 175 7.84 -7.47 8.57
C VAL A 175 8.54 -8.22 7.45
N GLY A 176 8.93 -7.50 6.40
CA GLY A 176 9.74 -8.03 5.29
C GLY A 176 10.90 -7.11 4.98
N GLY A 177 12.13 -7.65 4.90
CA GLY A 177 13.32 -6.81 4.65
C GLY A 177 13.33 -6.10 3.30
N LEU A 178 13.02 -6.80 2.20
CA LEU A 178 12.88 -6.20 0.86
C LEU A 178 11.42 -6.15 0.43
N ARG A 179 10.68 -7.23 0.67
CA ARG A 179 9.28 -7.37 0.28
C ARG A 179 8.46 -7.85 1.46
N ASN A 180 7.35 -7.17 1.70
CA ASN A 180 6.28 -7.65 2.55
C ASN A 180 4.98 -7.65 1.72
N ARG A 181 4.47 -8.83 1.36
CA ARG A 181 3.29 -9.00 0.52
C ARG A 181 2.18 -9.65 1.34
N ILE A 182 1.00 -9.05 1.32
CA ILE A 182 -0.17 -9.54 2.04
C ILE A 182 -1.35 -9.55 1.07
N VAL A 183 -1.94 -10.73 0.86
CA VAL A 183 -3.14 -10.93 0.03
C VAL A 183 -4.32 -11.23 0.96
N GLY A 184 -5.46 -10.60 0.71
CA GLY A 184 -6.59 -10.52 1.64
C GLY A 184 -6.53 -9.28 2.55
N SER A 185 -7.48 -9.22 3.48
CA SER A 185 -7.64 -8.07 4.38
C SER A 185 -6.62 -8.11 5.52
N TYR A 186 -5.84 -7.05 5.68
CA TYR A 186 -4.83 -6.95 6.73
C TYR A 186 -5.16 -5.88 7.77
N TYR A 187 -5.03 -6.23 9.05
CA TYR A 187 -5.26 -5.33 10.18
C TYR A 187 -4.05 -5.35 11.13
N GLY A 188 -3.30 -4.26 11.19
CA GLY A 188 -2.20 -4.11 12.15
C GLY A 188 -1.02 -3.29 11.65
N ILE A 189 0.20 -3.77 11.92
CA ILE A 189 1.45 -3.08 11.61
C ILE A 189 2.17 -3.80 10.47
N SER A 190 2.56 -3.09 9.43
CA SER A 190 3.27 -3.62 8.27
C SER A 190 4.55 -2.83 8.03
N LEU A 191 5.71 -3.52 8.08
CA LEU A 191 7.04 -2.93 7.93
C LEU A 191 7.76 -3.59 6.74
N GLY A 192 7.99 -2.84 5.66
CA GLY A 192 8.69 -3.30 4.47
C GLY A 192 9.96 -2.51 4.25
N GLY A 193 11.15 -3.10 4.35
CA GLY A 193 12.39 -2.33 4.10
C GLY A 193 12.50 -1.87 2.64
N GLY A 194 11.92 -2.59 1.68
CA GLY A 194 11.71 -2.14 0.30
C GLY A 194 10.28 -1.70 0.04
N TYR A 195 9.33 -2.64 -0.05
CA TYR A 195 7.93 -2.28 -0.27
C TYR A 195 6.95 -3.17 0.48
N ASN A 196 5.80 -2.57 0.82
CA ASN A 196 4.62 -3.31 1.23
C ASN A 196 3.62 -3.39 0.07
N SER A 197 3.06 -4.58 -0.16
CA SER A 197 2.00 -4.81 -1.14
C SER A 197 0.81 -5.44 -0.45
N PHE A 198 -0.37 -4.85 -0.59
CA PHE A 198 -1.60 -5.27 0.06
C PHE A 198 -2.72 -5.47 -0.97
N GLU A 199 -3.70 -6.28 -0.61
CA GLU A 199 -5.04 -6.12 -1.18
C GLU A 199 -5.77 -5.00 -0.45
N ASP A 200 -6.05 -5.20 0.84
CA ASP A 200 -6.60 -4.21 1.77
C ASP A 200 -5.73 -4.13 3.03
N ALA A 201 -5.45 -2.91 3.51
CA ALA A 201 -4.67 -2.72 4.74
C ALA A 201 -5.25 -1.62 5.64
N VAL A 202 -5.42 -1.97 6.91
CA VAL A 202 -5.86 -1.07 7.98
C VAL A 202 -4.83 -1.05 9.09
N GLY A 203 -4.24 0.11 9.38
CA GLY A 203 -3.31 0.32 10.49
C GLY A 203 -2.08 1.14 10.13
N LEU A 204 -0.90 0.68 10.53
CA LEU A 204 0.38 1.37 10.30
C LEU A 204 1.17 0.65 9.20
N ASN A 205 1.41 1.34 8.09
CA ASN A 205 2.14 0.82 6.94
C ASN A 205 3.41 1.65 6.70
N ILE A 206 4.58 1.08 6.92
CA ILE A 206 5.87 1.75 6.73
C ILE A 206 6.68 0.98 5.69
N ALA A 207 7.07 1.66 4.62
CA ALA A 207 7.89 1.09 3.56
C ALA A 207 9.13 1.95 3.26
N GLY A 208 10.25 1.34 2.87
CA GLY A 208 11.40 2.09 2.37
C GLY A 208 11.08 2.84 1.06
N ILE A 209 10.40 2.19 0.11
CA ILE A 209 10.09 2.73 -1.21
C ILE A 209 8.59 2.97 -1.36
N TYR A 210 7.73 1.96 -1.34
CA TYR A 210 6.29 2.19 -1.52
C TYR A 210 5.40 1.30 -0.67
N ASN A 211 4.27 1.88 -0.24
CA ASN A 211 3.11 1.13 0.20
C ASN A 211 2.12 1.11 -0.97
N LYS A 212 1.77 -0.08 -1.47
CA LYS A 212 0.82 -0.25 -2.56
C LYS A 212 -0.34 -1.13 -2.13
N ALA A 213 -1.58 -0.68 -2.32
CA ALA A 213 -2.77 -1.52 -2.18
C ALA A 213 -3.52 -1.68 -3.50
N GLU A 214 -4.06 -2.88 -3.73
CA GLU A 214 -4.96 -3.17 -4.84
C GLU A 214 -6.37 -2.60 -4.61
N LYS A 215 -6.78 -2.40 -3.35
CA LYS A 215 -8.06 -1.79 -2.99
C LYS A 215 -7.90 -0.64 -2.01
N SER A 216 -7.52 -0.89 -0.75
CA SER A 216 -7.52 0.16 0.26
C SER A 216 -6.26 0.25 1.13
N LEU A 217 -5.86 1.49 1.45
CA LEU A 217 -4.90 1.84 2.50
C LEU A 217 -5.56 2.76 3.52
N VAL A 218 -5.81 2.26 4.73
CA VAL A 218 -6.48 3.01 5.80
C VAL A 218 -5.58 3.10 7.02
N GLY A 219 -5.43 4.29 7.59
CA GLY A 219 -4.63 4.55 8.79
C GLY A 219 -3.42 5.45 8.49
N LEU A 220 -2.23 4.99 8.84
CA LEU A 220 -0.99 5.76 8.71
C LEU A 220 -0.06 5.07 7.70
N SER A 221 0.24 5.75 6.58
CA SER A 221 1.11 5.23 5.52
C SER A 221 2.35 6.11 5.33
N LEU A 222 3.54 5.54 5.56
CA LEU A 222 4.84 6.21 5.44
C LEU A 222 5.71 5.51 4.40
N SER A 223 6.26 6.27 3.46
CA SER A 223 7.26 5.74 2.54
C SER A 223 8.21 6.80 1.98
N ALA A 224 9.39 6.43 1.48
CA ALA A 224 10.23 7.40 0.78
C ALA A 224 9.73 7.65 -0.65
N GLY A 225 9.37 6.59 -1.39
CA GLY A 225 8.84 6.70 -2.75
C GLY A 225 7.39 7.19 -2.77
N GLY A 226 6.44 6.34 -2.39
CA GLY A 226 5.04 6.73 -2.41
C GLY A 226 4.03 5.76 -1.80
N ASN A 227 2.88 6.31 -1.46
CA ASN A 227 1.73 5.56 -0.98
C ASN A 227 0.67 5.56 -2.09
N ALA A 228 0.29 4.39 -2.57
CA ALA A 228 -0.62 4.25 -3.70
C ALA A 228 -1.73 3.24 -3.42
N SER A 229 -2.95 3.59 -3.80
CA SER A 229 -4.11 2.70 -3.72
C SER A 229 -4.91 2.73 -5.01
N SER A 230 -5.39 1.57 -5.46
CA SER A 230 -6.16 1.49 -6.71
C SER A 230 -7.65 1.78 -6.54
N ASP A 231 -8.10 2.04 -5.32
CA ASP A 231 -9.46 2.49 -5.03
C ASP A 231 -9.43 3.62 -3.99
N TYR A 232 -9.16 3.28 -2.72
CA TYR A 232 -9.37 4.19 -1.60
C TYR A 232 -8.12 4.37 -0.71
N MET A 233 -7.87 5.59 -0.25
CA MET A 233 -6.92 5.90 0.83
C MET A 233 -7.59 6.72 1.93
N SER A 234 -7.30 6.43 3.19
CA SER A 234 -7.78 7.26 4.30
C SER A 234 -6.86 7.32 5.49
N GLY A 235 -6.82 8.49 6.13
CA GLY A 235 -5.96 8.80 7.26
C GLY A 235 -4.79 9.69 6.87
N LEU A 236 -3.59 9.38 7.36
CA LEU A 236 -2.36 10.16 7.11
C LEU A 236 -1.45 9.42 6.13
N ALA A 237 -1.18 10.02 4.98
CA ALA A 237 -0.20 9.52 4.01
C ALA A 237 0.97 10.51 3.87
N MET A 238 2.18 10.04 4.15
CA MET A 238 3.41 10.81 3.96
C MET A 238 4.37 10.08 3.03
N ALA A 239 4.84 10.80 2.01
CA ALA A 239 5.79 10.32 1.02
C ALA A 239 6.79 11.41 0.65
N ILE A 240 7.97 11.07 0.11
CA ILE A 240 8.81 12.09 -0.54
C ILE A 240 8.23 12.39 -1.92
N PHE A 241 7.88 11.39 -2.74
CA PHE A 241 7.42 11.65 -4.09
C PHE A 241 5.90 11.72 -4.19
N VAL A 242 5.17 10.63 -3.94
CA VAL A 242 3.76 10.56 -4.36
C VAL A 242 2.84 9.97 -3.29
N ASN A 243 1.70 10.62 -3.05
CA ASN A 243 0.50 9.97 -2.51
C ASN A 243 -0.59 9.95 -3.60
N ALA A 244 -1.13 8.77 -3.93
CA ALA A 244 -2.09 8.63 -5.01
C ALA A 244 -3.19 7.61 -4.70
N ALA A 245 -4.46 8.03 -4.81
CA ALA A 245 -5.61 7.13 -4.80
C ALA A 245 -6.35 7.21 -6.13
N THR A 246 -6.70 6.09 -6.76
CA THR A 246 -7.42 6.15 -8.04
C THR A 246 -8.83 6.73 -7.90
N ASN A 247 -9.55 6.44 -6.82
CA ASN A 247 -10.91 6.95 -6.60
C ASN A 247 -10.97 7.99 -5.48
N GLU A 248 -10.72 7.60 -4.23
CA GLU A 248 -10.98 8.47 -3.09
C GLU A 248 -9.77 8.59 -2.16
N PHE A 249 -9.45 9.82 -1.76
CA PHE A 249 -8.50 10.09 -0.68
C PHE A 249 -9.18 10.91 0.42
N ASN A 250 -9.31 10.35 1.61
CA ASN A 250 -9.96 10.98 2.76
C ASN A 250 -8.96 11.19 3.92
N GLY A 251 -8.44 12.39 4.10
CA GLY A 251 -7.54 12.70 5.22
C GLY A 251 -6.45 13.71 4.91
N VAL A 252 -5.21 13.42 5.35
CA VAL A 252 -4.06 14.30 5.19
C VAL A 252 -3.02 13.63 4.31
N ALA A 253 -2.66 14.27 3.19
CA ALA A 253 -1.58 13.85 2.32
C ALA A 253 -0.44 14.86 2.38
N ILE A 254 0.80 14.37 2.55
CA ILE A 254 2.02 15.18 2.52
C ILE A 254 3.01 14.53 1.55
N ALA A 255 3.39 15.25 0.51
CA ALA A 255 4.39 14.81 -0.46
C ALA A 255 5.29 15.96 -0.92
N ALA A 256 6.54 15.71 -1.29
CA ALA A 256 7.36 16.73 -1.93
C ALA A 256 6.96 16.94 -3.40
N PHE A 257 6.46 15.92 -4.11
CA PHE A 257 6.09 16.04 -5.53
C PHE A 257 4.59 16.06 -5.78
N LEU A 258 3.86 15.00 -5.46
CA LEU A 258 2.48 14.82 -5.91
C LEU A 258 1.56 14.28 -4.82
N ASN A 259 0.43 14.94 -4.61
CA ASN A 259 -0.75 14.34 -3.99
C ASN A 259 -1.91 14.40 -4.99
N THR A 260 -2.52 13.26 -5.28
CA THR A 260 -3.62 13.20 -6.26
C THR A 260 -4.66 12.16 -5.91
N ALA A 261 -5.91 12.46 -6.22
CA ALA A 261 -6.99 11.49 -6.23
C ALA A 261 -8.05 11.87 -7.28
N LYS A 262 -9.00 11.00 -7.56
CA LYS A 262 -10.19 11.44 -8.32
C LYS A 262 -11.07 12.35 -7.46
N ASN A 263 -11.36 11.94 -6.23
CA ASN A 263 -12.00 12.75 -5.20
C ASN A 263 -11.06 12.87 -3.99
N PHE A 264 -10.71 14.09 -3.62
CA PHE A 264 -9.83 14.37 -2.49
C PHE A 264 -10.59 15.12 -1.40
N ASN A 265 -10.75 14.51 -0.24
CA ASN A 265 -11.42 15.10 0.92
C ASN A 265 -10.41 15.28 2.06
N GLY A 266 -10.03 16.53 2.35
CA GLY A 266 -9.17 16.86 3.49
C GLY A 266 -8.04 17.83 3.16
N VAL A 267 -6.81 17.53 3.60
CA VAL A 267 -5.66 18.43 3.48
C VAL A 267 -4.59 17.82 2.59
N SER A 268 -4.20 18.54 1.55
CA SER A 268 -3.08 18.20 0.67
C SER A 268 -1.96 19.23 0.81
N LEU A 269 -0.77 18.78 1.23
CA LEU A 269 0.45 19.58 1.25
C LEU A 269 1.44 19.01 0.25
N THR A 270 1.74 19.75 -0.81
CA THR A 270 2.68 19.32 -1.86
C THR A 270 3.77 20.34 -2.15
N GLY A 271 4.97 19.86 -2.44
CA GLY A 271 6.05 20.73 -2.93
C GLY A 271 5.91 21.13 -4.40
N VAL A 272 5.18 20.37 -5.22
CA VAL A 272 5.05 20.66 -6.66
C VAL A 272 3.59 20.67 -7.12
N VAL A 273 2.93 19.51 -7.15
CA VAL A 273 1.61 19.33 -7.76
C VAL A 273 0.64 18.74 -6.74
N GLY A 274 -0.44 19.45 -6.44
CA GLY A 274 -1.60 18.90 -5.75
C GLY A 274 -2.82 18.87 -6.66
N GLY A 275 -3.83 18.06 -6.36
CA GLY A 275 -5.09 18.18 -7.08
C GLY A 275 -6.03 17.01 -6.90
N ALA A 276 -7.18 17.15 -7.55
CA ALA A 276 -8.15 16.09 -7.69
C ALA A 276 -8.74 16.11 -9.11
N ASP A 277 -8.93 14.94 -9.74
CA ASP A 277 -9.44 14.90 -11.11
C ASP A 277 -10.92 15.33 -11.19
N GLU A 278 -11.72 15.08 -10.15
CA GLU A 278 -13.13 15.47 -10.05
C GLU A 278 -13.36 16.50 -8.95
N SER A 279 -13.32 16.12 -7.68
CA SER A 279 -13.63 17.04 -6.58
C SER A 279 -12.50 17.14 -5.57
N PHE A 280 -12.15 18.37 -5.22
CA PHE A 280 -11.26 18.69 -4.10
C PHE A 280 -12.07 19.38 -3.00
N ASN A 281 -12.36 18.66 -1.92
CA ASN A 281 -13.11 19.15 -0.77
C ASN A 281 -12.15 19.36 0.41
N GLY A 282 -11.77 20.60 0.70
CA GLY A 282 -10.86 20.92 1.81
C GLY A 282 -9.74 21.91 1.44
N VAL A 283 -8.50 21.65 1.89
CA VAL A 283 -7.36 22.56 1.74
C VAL A 283 -6.27 21.96 0.87
N SER A 284 -5.91 22.63 -0.23
CA SER A 284 -4.74 22.30 -1.06
C SER A 284 -3.69 23.39 -0.96
N ILE A 285 -2.48 23.03 -0.54
CA ILE A 285 -1.30 23.91 -0.55
C ILE A 285 -0.24 23.23 -1.41
N SER A 286 0.11 23.84 -2.53
CA SER A 286 1.02 23.26 -3.52
C SER A 286 2.09 24.26 -3.95
N GLY A 287 3.34 23.80 -4.07
CA GLY A 287 4.46 24.68 -4.39
C GLY A 287 4.47 25.21 -5.83
N ILE A 288 3.79 24.56 -6.78
CA ILE A 288 3.68 25.04 -8.16
C ILE A 288 2.24 25.09 -8.64
N PHE A 289 1.55 23.95 -8.62
CA PHE A 289 0.25 23.79 -9.26
C PHE A 289 -0.74 23.10 -8.32
N THR A 290 -1.98 23.59 -8.30
CA THR A 290 -3.12 22.78 -7.86
C THR A 290 -4.31 22.94 -8.77
N GLY A 291 -5.03 21.84 -9.03
CA GLY A 291 -6.20 21.91 -9.91
C GLY A 291 -7.13 20.70 -9.90
N GLY A 292 -8.22 20.83 -10.66
CA GLY A 292 -9.27 19.82 -10.75
C GLY A 292 -10.53 20.28 -11.48
N LYS A 293 -11.59 19.47 -11.48
CA LYS A 293 -12.90 19.95 -11.99
C LYS A 293 -13.59 20.82 -10.97
N GLU A 294 -13.61 20.45 -9.70
CA GLU A 294 -14.35 21.15 -8.66
C GLU A 294 -13.46 21.41 -7.43
N LEU A 295 -13.45 22.65 -6.95
CA LEU A 295 -12.87 23.01 -5.65
C LEU A 295 -14.00 23.44 -4.71
N ASN A 296 -14.20 22.69 -3.63
CA ASN A 296 -15.05 23.06 -2.51
C ASN A 296 -14.15 23.27 -1.28
N GLY A 297 -13.53 24.44 -1.17
CA GLY A 297 -12.61 24.73 -0.06
C GLY A 297 -11.61 25.83 -0.35
N PHE A 298 -10.32 25.58 -0.12
CA PHE A 298 -9.26 26.56 -0.29
C PHE A 298 -8.05 25.97 -1.02
N ALA A 299 -7.52 26.70 -2.00
CA ALA A 299 -6.35 26.33 -2.76
C ALA A 299 -5.31 27.46 -2.76
N LEU A 300 -4.06 27.12 -2.42
CA LEU A 300 -2.90 28.01 -2.46
C LEU A 300 -1.80 27.38 -3.31
N ALA A 301 -1.50 27.98 -4.45
CA ALA A 301 -0.34 27.62 -5.28
C ALA A 301 0.00 28.76 -6.25
N PRO A 302 1.24 28.89 -6.73
CA PRO A 302 1.56 29.87 -7.78
C PRO A 302 0.62 29.79 -8.99
N TYR A 303 0.16 28.60 -9.35
CA TYR A 303 -0.83 28.38 -10.38
C TYR A 303 -2.00 27.54 -9.82
N THR A 304 -3.21 28.07 -9.89
CA THR A 304 -4.44 27.34 -9.56
C THR A 304 -5.36 27.23 -10.77
N GLU A 305 -5.94 26.06 -11.01
CA GLU A 305 -6.86 25.84 -12.13
C GLU A 305 -7.99 24.88 -11.77
N PHE A 306 -9.21 25.39 -11.70
CA PHE A 306 -10.40 24.60 -11.39
C PHE A 306 -11.55 24.92 -12.34
N ALA A 307 -12.21 23.92 -12.93
CA ALA A 307 -13.35 24.22 -13.79
C ALA A 307 -14.47 24.96 -13.02
N GLN A 308 -14.81 24.47 -11.83
CA GLN A 308 -15.76 25.07 -10.90
C GLN A 308 -15.04 25.38 -9.58
N ASN A 309 -14.85 26.66 -9.31
CA ASN A 309 -14.29 27.15 -8.05
C ASN A 309 -15.42 27.58 -7.09
N ASN A 310 -15.84 26.67 -6.22
CA ASN A 310 -16.77 26.92 -5.12
C ASN A 310 -16.03 27.28 -3.81
N GLY A 311 -14.78 27.72 -3.93
CA GLY A 311 -13.88 27.99 -2.82
C GLY A 311 -12.98 29.20 -3.02
N GLY A 312 -12.03 29.38 -2.10
CA GLY A 312 -11.01 30.42 -2.21
C GLY A 312 -9.79 29.94 -2.98
N THR A 313 -9.31 30.74 -3.93
CA THR A 313 -8.03 30.49 -4.61
C THR A 313 -7.05 31.64 -4.35
N VAL A 314 -5.80 31.29 -4.05
CA VAL A 314 -4.69 32.23 -3.88
C VAL A 314 -3.51 31.76 -4.72
N GLY A 315 -3.00 32.62 -5.59
CA GLY A 315 -1.93 32.25 -6.51
C GLY A 315 -1.39 33.42 -7.30
N ILE A 316 -0.35 33.19 -8.10
CA ILE A 316 0.08 34.21 -9.08
C ILE A 316 -0.91 34.22 -10.24
N ILE A 317 -1.33 33.02 -10.66
CA ILE A 317 -2.30 32.77 -11.72
C ILE A 317 -3.44 31.94 -11.12
N ASN A 318 -4.67 32.44 -11.20
CA ASN A 318 -5.87 31.70 -10.84
C ASN A 318 -6.79 31.62 -12.04
N ILE A 319 -7.13 30.41 -12.47
CA ILE A 319 -7.99 30.16 -13.62
C ILE A 319 -9.20 29.35 -13.17
N ALA A 320 -10.39 29.78 -13.57
CA ALA A 320 -11.60 28.99 -13.44
C ALA A 320 -12.52 29.10 -14.65
N GLN A 321 -13.42 28.13 -14.87
CA GLN A 321 -14.52 28.36 -15.82
C GLN A 321 -15.68 29.06 -15.13
N ILE A 322 -16.00 28.65 -13.91
CA ILE A 322 -17.01 29.26 -13.04
C ILE A 322 -16.36 29.48 -11.67
N SER A 323 -16.44 30.68 -11.13
CA SER A 323 -15.98 31.00 -9.78
C SER A 323 -17.09 31.66 -9.00
N THR A 324 -17.46 31.12 -7.84
CA THR A 324 -18.54 31.65 -6.98
C THR A 324 -18.02 32.34 -5.72
N ASN A 325 -16.71 32.26 -5.49
CA ASN A 325 -16.04 32.72 -4.27
C ASN A 325 -14.86 33.64 -4.64
N PHE A 326 -13.86 33.78 -3.77
CA PHE A 326 -12.77 34.74 -4.01
C PHE A 326 -11.58 34.15 -4.77
N GLN A 327 -10.97 34.98 -5.60
CA GLN A 327 -9.68 34.72 -6.23
C GLN A 327 -8.71 35.87 -5.88
N LEU A 328 -7.56 35.54 -5.31
CA LEU A 328 -6.52 36.50 -4.98
C LEU A 328 -5.24 36.16 -5.76
N GLY A 329 -4.77 37.07 -6.62
CA GLY A 329 -3.56 36.78 -7.37
C GLY A 329 -3.04 37.87 -8.30
N GLY A 330 -1.95 37.58 -9.02
CA GLY A 330 -1.44 38.49 -10.04
C GLY A 330 -2.39 38.59 -11.24
N TYR A 331 -2.87 37.43 -11.68
CA TYR A 331 -3.82 37.27 -12.78
C TYR A 331 -4.95 36.35 -12.36
N ASN A 332 -6.18 36.86 -12.37
CA ASN A 332 -7.39 36.09 -12.12
C ASN A 332 -8.21 36.02 -13.42
N HIS A 333 -8.56 34.80 -13.84
CA HIS A 333 -9.39 34.56 -15.02
C HIS A 333 -10.57 33.66 -14.65
N SER A 334 -11.76 34.06 -15.09
CA SER A 334 -12.94 33.20 -15.02
C SER A 334 -13.84 33.32 -16.26
N GLY A 335 -14.48 32.21 -16.65
CA GLY A 335 -15.53 32.24 -17.67
C GLY A 335 -16.81 32.91 -17.14
N GLY A 336 -17.22 32.59 -15.91
CA GLY A 336 -18.25 33.30 -15.17
C GLY A 336 -17.84 33.47 -13.71
N ASN A 337 -18.17 34.61 -13.11
CA ASN A 337 -17.69 34.95 -11.79
C ASN A 337 -18.77 35.52 -10.86
N SER A 338 -19.46 34.70 -10.10
CA SER A 338 -20.36 35.21 -9.07
C SER A 338 -19.63 35.65 -7.79
N GLY A 339 -18.28 35.76 -7.82
CA GLY A 339 -17.44 36.02 -6.65
C GLY A 339 -16.56 37.28 -6.73
N VAL A 340 -15.58 37.37 -5.83
CA VAL A 340 -14.68 38.54 -5.70
C VAL A 340 -13.32 38.23 -6.30
N GLN A 341 -12.82 39.09 -7.19
CA GLN A 341 -11.46 38.98 -7.72
C GLN A 341 -10.60 40.14 -7.21
N ILE A 342 -9.44 39.82 -6.65
CA ILE A 342 -8.46 40.79 -6.20
C ILE A 342 -7.13 40.47 -6.87
N GLY A 343 -6.61 41.39 -7.66
CA GLY A 343 -5.37 41.13 -8.39
C GLY A 343 -4.87 42.27 -9.25
N LEU A 344 -3.69 42.10 -9.86
CA LEU A 344 -3.19 43.12 -10.80
C LEU A 344 -4.08 43.17 -12.04
N VAL A 345 -4.48 41.99 -12.52
CA VAL A 345 -5.36 41.82 -13.67
C VAL A 345 -6.48 40.85 -13.30
N ASN A 346 -7.72 41.31 -13.43
CA ASN A 346 -8.92 40.52 -13.24
C ASN A 346 -9.68 40.44 -14.57
N PHE A 347 -10.06 39.24 -14.97
CA PHE A 347 -10.76 38.99 -16.23
C PHE A 347 -11.94 38.04 -15.98
N SER A 348 -13.13 38.43 -16.43
CA SER A 348 -14.31 37.57 -16.47
C SER A 348 -15.08 37.74 -17.79
N ASN A 349 -15.52 36.64 -18.41
CA ASN A 349 -16.44 36.76 -19.57
C ASN A 349 -17.82 37.17 -19.08
N LYS A 350 -18.39 36.42 -18.13
CA LYS A 350 -19.71 36.68 -17.53
C LYS A 350 -19.55 37.33 -16.17
N SER A 351 -20.42 38.31 -15.88
CA SER A 351 -20.32 39.32 -14.81
C SER A 351 -19.64 38.90 -13.51
N ALA A 352 -18.92 39.84 -12.89
CA ALA A 352 -18.28 39.71 -11.57
C ALA A 352 -19.06 40.49 -10.50
N LEU A 353 -19.23 39.96 -9.29
CA LEU A 353 -19.76 40.76 -8.16
C LEU A 353 -18.86 41.96 -7.88
N LEU A 354 -17.55 41.72 -7.73
CA LEU A 354 -16.57 42.75 -7.43
C LEU A 354 -15.19 42.35 -7.94
N GLN A 355 -14.55 43.23 -8.70
CA GLN A 355 -13.16 43.13 -9.10
C GLN A 355 -12.38 44.33 -8.55
N ILE A 356 -11.26 44.07 -7.89
CA ILE A 356 -10.33 45.10 -7.40
C ILE A 356 -8.96 44.83 -8.02
N GLY A 357 -8.46 45.77 -8.80
CA GLY A 357 -7.23 45.58 -9.53
C GLY A 357 -6.83 46.73 -10.44
N VAL A 358 -5.59 46.72 -10.93
CA VAL A 358 -5.10 47.75 -11.86
C VAL A 358 -5.90 47.67 -13.17
N ILE A 359 -6.12 46.45 -13.66
CA ILE A 359 -6.90 46.16 -14.86
C ILE A 359 -8.05 45.24 -14.47
N ASN A 360 -9.29 45.68 -14.66
CA ASN A 360 -10.48 44.86 -14.42
C ASN A 360 -11.32 44.80 -15.70
N ILE A 361 -11.44 43.61 -16.26
CA ILE A 361 -12.20 43.34 -17.48
C ILE A 361 -13.36 42.40 -17.15
N ALA A 362 -14.58 42.84 -17.43
CA ALA A 362 -15.80 42.06 -17.26
C ALA A 362 -16.69 42.28 -18.50
N LEU A 363 -16.65 41.36 -19.47
CA LEU A 363 -17.19 41.60 -20.81
C LEU A 363 -18.71 41.88 -20.82
N ASP A 364 -19.46 41.25 -19.92
CA ASP A 364 -20.90 41.41 -19.79
C ASP A 364 -21.32 42.61 -18.90
N ASN A 365 -20.37 43.36 -18.31
CA ASN A 365 -20.71 44.53 -17.52
C ASN A 365 -21.07 45.73 -18.43
N PRO A 366 -21.91 46.67 -17.94
CA PRO A 366 -22.23 47.90 -18.69
C PRO A 366 -21.00 48.69 -19.13
N ILE A 367 -19.94 48.66 -18.32
CA ILE A 367 -18.62 49.17 -18.66
C ILE A 367 -17.62 48.00 -18.60
N PRO A 368 -17.21 47.44 -19.75
CA PRO A 368 -16.39 46.23 -19.78
C PRO A 368 -15.00 46.38 -19.17
N PHE A 369 -14.47 47.60 -19.07
CA PHE A 369 -13.17 47.90 -18.49
C PHE A 369 -13.27 49.05 -17.48
N LEU A 370 -12.80 48.82 -16.26
CA LEU A 370 -12.66 49.87 -15.25
C LEU A 370 -11.30 49.72 -14.51
N PRO A 371 -10.53 50.82 -14.35
CA PRO A 371 -9.35 50.79 -13.51
C PRO A 371 -9.74 50.76 -12.03
N ILE A 372 -8.90 50.15 -11.20
CA ILE A 372 -9.00 50.09 -9.73
C ILE A 372 -10.17 49.23 -9.21
N VAL A 373 -11.42 49.52 -9.62
CA VAL A 373 -12.62 48.78 -9.20
C VAL A 373 -13.58 48.59 -10.37
N ASN A 374 -14.07 47.37 -10.58
CA ASN A 374 -15.20 47.06 -11.48
C ASN A 374 -16.25 46.25 -10.72
N PHE A 375 -17.52 46.61 -10.84
CA PHE A 375 -18.63 45.95 -10.18
C PHE A 375 -19.88 46.01 -11.07
N ASN A 376 -20.74 44.99 -10.99
CA ASN A 376 -22.02 45.01 -11.67
C ASN A 376 -23.13 45.47 -10.70
N PRO A 377 -23.70 46.68 -10.85
CA PRO A 377 -24.74 47.18 -9.96
C PRO A 377 -26.11 46.48 -10.12
N TYR A 378 -26.30 45.69 -11.18
CA TYR A 378 -27.60 45.09 -11.51
C TYR A 378 -27.76 43.62 -11.07
N GLY A 379 -26.73 43.00 -10.49
CA GLY A 379 -26.74 41.55 -10.19
C GLY A 379 -26.75 40.69 -11.46
N GLU A 380 -26.65 39.37 -11.34
CA GLU A 380 -26.71 38.44 -12.47
C GLU A 380 -27.97 38.71 -13.30
N SER A 381 -27.81 39.12 -14.56
CA SER A 381 -28.91 39.10 -15.52
C SER A 381 -28.99 37.70 -16.11
N ASP A 382 -30.08 37.01 -15.79
CA ASP A 382 -30.45 35.61 -16.12
C ASP A 382 -29.99 35.10 -17.51
#